data_AF-A0A1H2JBY5-F1
#
_entry.id   AF-A0A1H2JBY5-F1
#
_cell.length_a   1.000
_cell.length_b   1.000
_cell.length_c   1.000
_cell.angle_alpha   90.00
_cell.angle_beta   90.00
_cell.angle_gamma   90.00
#
_symmetry.space_group_name_H-M   'P 1'
#
loop_
_entity.id
_entity.type
_entity.pdbx_description
1 polymer ?
#
loop_
_entity_poly.entity_id
_entity_poly.type
_entity_poly.pdbx_seq_one_letter_code
_entity_poly.pdbx_strand_id
1 'polypeptide(L)'
;MVLPIPGHMESHFLMMHMPVLLKRFSLSYERDCSCVEYFLHSKEKMKQISRTLIFSHETFSNSLYVSKFYPEIYKELHCKYLSAACFYMMAHHAVKLFDLCDNCCVNLETDVTVYDKFYSRLNEFDFKINYNRPSERVCLKGRYRDLFFNTDMITDHLN
;
A
#
# COMPACT_ATOMS: atom_id res chain seq x y z
N MET A 1 -23.45 15.95 -14.57
CA MET A 1 -23.18 16.33 -13.18
C MET A 1 -23.54 15.14 -12.33
N VAL A 2 -22.55 14.37 -11.87
CA VAL A 2 -22.79 13.24 -10.96
C VAL A 2 -22.63 13.78 -9.55
N LEU A 3 -23.70 13.75 -8.76
CA LEU A 3 -23.67 14.16 -7.36
C LEU A 3 -22.90 13.11 -6.54
N PRO A 4 -22.05 13.50 -5.58
CA PRO A 4 -21.37 12.54 -4.71
C PRO A 4 -22.38 11.89 -3.76
N ILE A 5 -22.29 10.56 -3.65
CA ILE A 5 -23.09 9.76 -2.70
C ILE A 5 -22.62 10.07 -1.27
N PRO A 6 -23.51 10.33 -0.30
CA PRO A 6 -23.10 10.68 1.06
C PRO A 6 -22.51 9.44 1.75
N GLY A 7 -21.23 9.51 2.12
CA GLY A 7 -20.51 8.41 2.80
C GLY A 7 -19.12 8.12 2.25
N HIS A 8 -18.75 8.71 1.10
CA HIS A 8 -17.46 8.47 0.45
C HIS A 8 -16.45 9.57 0.79
N MET A 9 -15.40 9.22 1.54
CA MET A 9 -14.27 10.11 1.80
C MET A 9 -13.25 9.98 0.67
N GLU A 10 -13.15 11.01 -0.18
CA GLU A 10 -11.98 11.18 -1.04
C GLU A 10 -10.81 11.69 -0.19
N SER A 11 -9.67 10.99 -0.22
CA SER A 11 -8.47 11.47 0.45
C SER A 11 -7.77 12.53 -0.42
N HIS A 12 -7.71 13.77 0.08
CA HIS A 12 -6.98 14.87 -0.57
C HIS A 12 -5.52 14.49 -0.86
N PHE A 13 -4.90 13.68 0.01
CA PHE A 13 -3.56 13.15 -0.19
C PHE A 13 -3.49 12.29 -1.47
N LEU A 14 -4.43 11.36 -1.63
CA LEU A 14 -4.49 10.50 -2.82
C LEU A 14 -4.77 11.31 -4.08
N MET A 15 -5.73 12.23 -4.04
CA MET A 15 -6.05 13.09 -5.20
C MET A 15 -4.81 13.86 -5.70
N MET A 16 -3.96 14.32 -4.78
CA MET A 16 -2.76 15.09 -5.12
C MET A 16 -1.62 14.19 -5.65
N HIS A 17 -1.39 13.04 -5.03
CA HIS A 17 -0.17 12.25 -5.28
C HIS A 17 -0.36 11.07 -6.23
N MET A 18 -1.58 10.52 -6.35
CA MET A 18 -1.86 9.40 -7.24
C MET A 18 -1.61 9.72 -8.71
N PRO A 19 -2.05 10.87 -9.27
CA PRO A 19 -1.76 11.20 -10.66
C PRO A 19 -0.26 11.30 -10.94
N VAL A 20 0.51 11.83 -9.97
CA VAL A 20 1.97 11.95 -10.07
C VAL A 20 2.64 10.58 -10.05
N LEU A 21 2.19 9.68 -9.17
CA LEU A 21 2.66 8.30 -9.10
C LEU A 21 2.39 7.59 -10.45
N LEU A 22 1.15 7.61 -10.92
CA LEU A 22 0.72 6.91 -12.14
C LEU A 22 1.33 7.48 -13.42
N LYS A 23 1.67 8.77 -13.44
CA LYS A 23 2.40 9.37 -14.57
C LYS A 23 3.82 8.80 -14.70
N ARG A 24 4.46 8.48 -13.58
CA ARG A 24 5.90 8.15 -13.52
C ARG A 24 6.18 6.65 -13.39
N PHE A 25 5.25 5.93 -12.80
CA PHE A 25 5.41 4.52 -12.49
C PHE A 25 4.22 3.71 -12.98
N SER A 26 4.46 2.44 -13.25
CA SER A 26 3.43 1.42 -13.44
C SER A 26 3.60 0.34 -12.36
N LEU A 27 2.47 -0.20 -11.91
CA LEU A 27 2.43 -1.31 -10.96
C LEU A 27 1.85 -2.51 -11.68
N SER A 28 2.54 -3.63 -11.59
CA SER A 28 1.99 -4.94 -11.92
C SER A 28 2.02 -5.86 -10.71
N TYR A 29 1.30 -6.97 -10.77
CA TYR A 29 1.26 -7.94 -9.67
C TYR A 29 1.21 -9.38 -10.15
N GLU A 30 1.70 -10.27 -9.30
CA GLU A 30 1.51 -11.72 -9.42
C GLU A 30 0.88 -12.22 -8.12
N ARG A 31 -0.13 -13.08 -8.24
CA ARG A 31 -0.84 -13.65 -7.10
C ARG A 31 -0.58 -15.14 -7.00
N ASP A 32 -0.21 -15.58 -5.80
CA ASP A 32 -0.12 -16.98 -5.43
C ASP A 32 -0.97 -17.23 -4.17
N CYS A 33 -2.11 -17.92 -4.34
CA CYS A 33 -3.08 -18.21 -3.28
C CYS A 33 -3.47 -16.97 -2.43
N SER A 34 -2.98 -16.93 -1.19
CA SER A 34 -3.21 -15.88 -0.19
C SER A 34 -2.08 -14.83 -0.18
N CYS A 35 -1.23 -14.80 -1.19
CA CYS A 35 -0.11 -13.89 -1.31
C CYS A 35 -0.17 -13.15 -2.64
N VAL A 36 0.24 -11.88 -2.64
CA VAL A 36 0.40 -11.08 -3.84
C VAL A 36 1.73 -10.35 -3.77
N GLU A 37 2.53 -10.51 -4.81
CA GLU A 37 3.75 -9.74 -5.04
C GLU A 37 3.48 -8.65 -6.08
N TYR A 38 3.96 -7.44 -5.80
CA TYR A 38 3.84 -6.29 -6.68
C TYR A 38 5.20 -5.90 -7.27
N PHE A 39 5.17 -5.40 -8.49
CA PHE A 39 6.34 -4.96 -9.24
C PHE A 39 6.15 -3.52 -9.70
N LEU A 40 6.94 -2.62 -9.12
CA LEU A 40 6.94 -1.20 -9.45
C LEU A 40 7.98 -0.91 -10.53
N HIS A 41 7.52 -0.40 -11.65
CA HIS A 41 8.34 -0.05 -12.81
C HIS A 41 8.43 1.46 -12.98
N SER A 42 9.65 1.96 -13.19
CA SER A 42 9.88 3.36 -13.59
C SER A 42 9.68 3.49 -15.09
N LYS A 43 8.74 4.35 -15.51
CA LYS A 43 8.49 4.64 -16.93
C LYS A 43 9.61 5.46 -17.55
N GLU A 44 10.29 6.29 -16.76
CA GLU A 44 11.44 7.07 -17.21
C GLU A 44 12.65 6.19 -17.47
N LYS A 45 12.95 5.26 -16.56
CA LYS A 45 14.13 4.39 -16.64
C LYS A 45 13.86 3.08 -17.38
N MET A 46 12.61 2.83 -17.77
CA MET A 46 12.16 1.61 -18.45
C MET A 46 12.60 0.32 -17.72
N LYS A 47 12.54 0.31 -16.39
CA LYS A 47 12.94 -0.83 -15.57
C LYS A 47 12.18 -0.94 -14.27
N GLN A 48 12.12 -2.16 -13.73
CA GLN A 48 11.68 -2.38 -12.35
C GLN A 48 12.61 -1.67 -11.37
N ILE A 49 12.03 -0.98 -10.40
CA ILE A 49 12.78 -0.31 -9.32
C ILE A 49 12.50 -0.92 -7.95
N SER A 50 11.34 -1.53 -7.72
CA SER A 50 11.03 -2.20 -6.46
C SER A 50 11.93 -3.41 -6.24
N ARG A 51 12.31 -3.62 -4.98
CA ARG A 51 13.03 -4.82 -4.57
C ARG A 51 12.07 -5.95 -4.23
N THR A 52 11.15 -5.73 -3.30
CA THR A 52 10.15 -6.71 -2.90
C THR A 52 8.95 -6.00 -2.27
N LEU A 53 7.76 -6.24 -2.80
CA LEU A 53 6.49 -5.66 -2.36
C LEU A 53 5.48 -6.79 -2.20
N ILE A 54 5.27 -7.27 -0.98
CA ILE A 54 4.45 -8.46 -0.74
C ILE A 54 3.37 -8.13 0.27
N PHE A 55 2.13 -8.42 -0.13
CA PHE A 55 0.95 -8.38 0.72
C PHE A 55 0.37 -9.80 0.78
N SER A 56 -0.21 -10.15 1.92
CA SER A 56 -0.77 -11.47 2.14
C SER A 56 -2.10 -11.36 2.87
N HIS A 57 -3.00 -12.29 2.61
CA HIS A 57 -4.22 -12.50 3.38
C HIS A 57 -3.92 -13.42 4.55
N GLU A 58 -4.03 -12.88 5.76
CA GLU A 58 -4.02 -13.67 6.98
C GLU A 58 -5.42 -14.25 7.19
N THR A 59 -5.58 -15.52 6.83
CA THR A 59 -6.87 -16.20 6.75
C THR A 59 -7.52 -16.40 8.11
N PHE A 60 -6.74 -16.59 9.16
CA PHE A 60 -7.27 -16.82 10.52
C PHE A 60 -7.93 -15.57 11.10
N SER A 61 -7.35 -14.39 10.89
CA SER A 61 -7.88 -13.12 11.40
C SER A 61 -8.62 -12.29 10.35
N ASN A 62 -8.79 -12.85 9.14
CA ASN A 62 -9.36 -12.18 7.98
C ASN A 62 -8.81 -10.75 7.79
N SER A 63 -7.48 -10.63 7.78
CA SER A 63 -6.80 -9.34 7.75
C SER A 63 -5.75 -9.27 6.65
N LEU A 64 -5.43 -8.05 6.24
CA LEU A 64 -4.31 -7.81 5.35
C LEU A 64 -3.00 -7.80 6.14
N TYR A 65 -2.00 -8.55 5.69
CA TYR A 65 -0.66 -8.53 6.23
C TYR A 65 0.32 -7.97 5.20
N VAL A 66 1.12 -6.98 5.58
CA VAL A 66 2.18 -6.42 4.72
C VAL A 66 3.49 -7.09 5.06
N SER A 67 3.85 -8.12 4.29
CA SER A 67 5.06 -8.91 4.49
C SER A 67 6.33 -8.12 4.17
N LYS A 68 6.34 -7.41 3.04
CA LYS A 68 7.48 -6.60 2.59
C LYS A 68 7.00 -5.36 1.84
N PHE A 69 7.61 -4.22 2.10
CA PHE A 69 7.27 -2.97 1.42
C PHE A 69 8.54 -2.15 1.15
N TYR A 70 9.26 -2.50 0.09
CA TYR A 70 10.47 -1.81 -0.37
C TYR A 70 10.29 -1.28 -1.81
N PRO A 71 9.54 -0.18 -1.98
CA PRO A 71 9.22 0.34 -3.32
C PRO A 71 10.40 1.06 -3.99
N GLU A 72 11.45 1.41 -3.24
CA GLU A 72 12.67 2.08 -3.73
C GLU A 72 12.45 3.44 -4.43
N ILE A 73 11.21 3.99 -4.38
CA ILE A 73 10.84 5.27 -4.99
C ILE A 73 11.70 6.44 -4.45
N TYR A 74 12.20 6.34 -3.22
CA TYR A 74 13.06 7.36 -2.60
C TYR A 74 14.36 7.62 -3.37
N LYS A 75 14.78 6.70 -4.25
CA LYS A 75 15.94 6.86 -5.14
C LYS A 75 15.66 7.72 -6.38
N GLU A 76 14.40 8.08 -6.61
CA GLU A 76 13.96 8.89 -7.75
C GLU A 76 13.89 10.38 -7.38
N LEU A 77 14.06 11.27 -8.36
CA LEU A 77 13.92 12.71 -8.13
C LEU A 77 12.46 13.07 -7.79
N HIS A 78 12.25 14.09 -6.96
CA HIS A 78 10.91 14.59 -6.61
C HIS A 78 9.93 13.49 -6.15
N CYS A 79 10.41 12.58 -5.31
CA CYS A 79 9.70 11.36 -4.89
C CYS A 79 8.95 11.49 -3.56
N LYS A 80 8.94 12.68 -2.96
CA LYS A 80 8.30 12.93 -1.67
C LYS A 80 6.84 12.47 -1.72
N TYR A 81 6.43 11.69 -0.72
CA TYR A 81 5.09 11.10 -0.57
C TYR A 81 4.70 10.00 -1.56
N LEU A 82 5.49 9.72 -2.61
CA LEU A 82 5.13 8.72 -3.60
C LEU A 82 5.20 7.29 -3.05
N SER A 83 6.08 7.01 -2.09
CA SER A 83 6.03 5.73 -1.35
C SER A 83 4.71 5.57 -0.59
N ALA A 84 4.19 6.63 0.04
CA ALA A 84 2.91 6.55 0.71
C ALA A 84 1.76 6.36 -0.31
N ALA A 85 1.73 7.12 -1.41
CA ALA A 85 0.74 6.90 -2.47
C ALA A 85 0.77 5.46 -3.02
N CYS A 86 1.98 4.90 -3.23
CA CYS A 86 2.17 3.52 -3.65
C CYS A 86 1.66 2.50 -2.61
N PHE A 87 1.89 2.75 -1.31
CA PHE A 87 1.36 1.92 -0.24
C PHE A 87 -0.17 1.86 -0.27
N TYR A 88 -0.84 3.00 -0.37
CA TYR A 88 -2.30 3.06 -0.42
C TYR A 88 -2.81 2.27 -1.63
N MET A 89 -2.25 2.56 -2.80
CA MET A 89 -2.62 1.90 -4.05
C MET A 89 -2.58 0.37 -3.94
N MET A 90 -1.50 -0.19 -3.38
CA MET A 90 -1.37 -1.64 -3.18
C MET A 90 -2.26 -2.18 -2.06
N ALA A 91 -2.43 -1.46 -0.95
CA ALA A 91 -3.27 -1.91 0.15
C ALA A 91 -4.74 -2.05 -0.27
N HIS A 92 -5.28 -1.04 -0.96
CA HIS A 92 -6.64 -1.09 -1.47
C HIS A 92 -6.82 -2.13 -2.58
N HIS A 93 -5.83 -2.30 -3.47
CA HIS A 93 -5.87 -3.36 -4.47
C HIS A 93 -5.87 -4.74 -3.79
N ALA A 94 -5.00 -4.97 -2.81
CA ALA A 94 -4.93 -6.24 -2.10
C ALA A 94 -6.23 -6.56 -1.33
N VAL A 95 -6.85 -5.55 -0.68
CA VAL A 95 -8.15 -5.71 -0.01
C VAL A 95 -9.23 -6.18 -0.98
N LYS A 96 -9.33 -5.55 -2.16
CA LYS A 96 -10.28 -5.97 -3.20
C LYS A 96 -9.95 -7.35 -3.77
N LEU A 97 -8.66 -7.62 -4.03
CA LEU A 97 -8.18 -8.86 -4.63
C LEU A 97 -8.43 -10.08 -3.73
N PHE A 98 -8.32 -9.90 -2.40
CA PHE A 98 -8.56 -10.94 -1.39
C PHE A 98 -9.99 -10.93 -0.83
N ASP A 99 -10.88 -10.08 -1.32
CA ASP A 99 -12.26 -9.94 -0.85
C ASP A 99 -12.36 -9.69 0.68
N LEU A 100 -11.51 -8.79 1.19
CA LEU A 100 -11.50 -8.41 2.61
C LEU A 100 -12.54 -7.33 2.90
N CYS A 101 -13.05 -7.29 4.14
CA CYS A 101 -14.04 -6.30 4.55
C CYS A 101 -13.48 -4.86 4.57
N ASP A 102 -14.35 -3.87 4.32
CA ASP A 102 -14.04 -2.42 4.26
C ASP A 102 -13.42 -1.80 5.53
N ASN A 103 -13.34 -2.57 6.62
CA ASN A 103 -12.72 -2.18 7.88
C ASN A 103 -11.74 -3.24 8.41
N CYS A 104 -11.18 -4.07 7.53
CA CYS A 104 -10.25 -5.11 7.92
C CYS A 104 -9.01 -4.52 8.62
N CYS A 105 -8.35 -5.34 9.44
CA CYS A 105 -7.07 -4.94 10.01
C CYS A 105 -5.98 -4.97 8.94
N VAL A 106 -5.02 -4.04 9.06
CA VAL A 106 -3.78 -4.07 8.28
C VAL A 106 -2.63 -4.25 9.28
N ASN A 107 -1.94 -5.38 9.19
CA ASN A 107 -0.89 -5.77 10.12
C ASN A 107 0.46 -5.79 9.39
N LEU A 108 1.54 -5.41 10.07
CA LEU A 108 2.89 -5.54 9.52
C LEU A 108 3.95 -5.52 10.62
N GLU A 109 5.15 -6.00 10.31
CA GLU A 109 6.31 -5.91 11.19
C GLU A 109 7.38 -5.01 10.57
N THR A 110 7.90 -4.06 11.34
CA THR A 110 8.89 -3.08 10.85
C THR A 110 9.82 -2.62 11.98
N ASP A 111 10.85 -1.85 11.65
CA ASP A 111 11.71 -1.23 12.67
C ASP A 111 11.04 -0.01 13.27
N VAL A 112 11.27 0.27 14.55
CA VAL A 112 10.68 1.42 15.25
C VAL A 112 10.97 2.75 14.52
N THR A 113 12.17 2.89 13.95
CA THR A 113 12.55 4.08 13.17
C THR A 113 11.71 4.24 11.90
N VAL A 114 11.36 3.14 11.23
CA VAL A 114 10.52 3.17 10.03
C VAL A 114 9.07 3.46 10.41
N TYR A 115 8.60 2.93 11.53
CA TYR A 115 7.29 3.30 12.09
C TYR A 115 7.19 4.81 12.29
N ASP A 116 8.11 5.41 13.04
CA ASP A 116 8.08 6.83 13.40
C ASP A 116 8.17 7.76 12.18
N LYS A 117 8.93 7.36 11.16
CA LYS A 117 9.18 8.20 9.97
C LYS A 117 8.15 8.01 8.85
N PHE A 118 7.53 6.85 8.76
CA PHE A 118 6.65 6.49 7.64
C PHE A 118 5.25 6.06 8.11
N TYR A 119 5.12 4.93 8.80
CA TYR A 119 3.82 4.34 9.09
C TYR A 119 2.96 5.15 10.07
N SER A 120 3.57 5.82 11.05
CA SER A 120 2.88 6.73 11.98
C SER A 120 2.23 7.93 11.29
N ARG A 121 2.67 8.25 10.06
CA ARG A 121 2.21 9.40 9.27
C ARG A 121 1.12 9.04 8.26
N LEU A 122 0.78 7.74 8.13
CA LEU A 122 -0.29 7.28 7.24
C LEU A 122 -1.62 7.35 8.01
N ASN A 123 -2.15 8.57 8.16
CA ASN A 123 -3.25 8.89 9.06
C ASN A 123 -4.53 8.08 8.77
N GLU A 124 -4.80 7.75 7.51
CA GLU A 124 -5.98 6.99 7.12
C GLU A 124 -5.95 5.54 7.62
N PHE A 125 -4.77 4.95 7.81
CA PHE A 125 -4.60 3.61 8.38
C PHE A 125 -4.50 3.62 9.91
N ASP A 126 -4.15 4.76 10.51
CA ASP A 126 -3.99 4.95 11.95
C ASP A 126 -3.15 3.85 12.62
N PHE A 127 -1.98 3.53 12.04
CA PHE A 127 -1.11 2.46 12.55
C PHE A 127 -0.66 2.73 13.99
N LYS A 128 -0.89 1.76 14.87
CA LYS A 128 -0.38 1.73 16.24
C LYS A 128 0.55 0.54 16.44
N ILE A 129 1.52 0.69 17.33
CA ILE A 129 2.32 -0.43 17.80
C ILE A 129 1.41 -1.35 18.62
N ASN A 130 1.28 -2.59 18.18
CA ASN A 130 0.50 -3.62 18.88
C ASN A 130 1.37 -4.33 19.93
N TYR A 131 2.61 -4.66 19.57
CA TYR A 131 3.61 -5.21 20.50
C TYR A 131 5.04 -5.05 19.95
N ASN A 132 6.01 -5.04 20.85
CA ASN A 132 7.43 -4.96 20.53
C ASN A 132 8.00 -6.35 20.17
N ARG A 133 9.02 -6.36 19.33
CA ARG A 133 9.81 -7.53 18.93
C ARG A 133 11.29 -7.31 19.27
N PRO A 134 12.10 -8.37 19.34
CA PRO A 134 13.55 -8.24 19.47
C PRO A 134 14.17 -7.37 18.35
N SER A 135 15.35 -6.82 18.61
CA SER A 135 16.14 -6.04 17.64
C SER A 135 15.44 -4.76 17.14
N GLU A 136 14.79 -4.02 18.04
CA GLU A 136 14.11 -2.74 17.74
C GLU A 136 12.97 -2.83 16.71
N ARG A 137 12.42 -4.03 16.55
CA ARG A 137 11.28 -4.28 15.66
C ARG A 137 9.97 -4.13 16.41
N VAL A 138 8.92 -3.77 15.69
CA VAL A 138 7.56 -3.59 16.20
C VAL A 138 6.55 -4.21 15.25
N CYS A 139 5.52 -4.83 15.81
CA CYS A 139 4.36 -5.24 15.05
C CYS A 139 3.31 -4.14 15.12
N LEU A 140 2.91 -3.63 13.96
CA LEU A 140 1.89 -2.62 13.83
C LEU A 140 0.53 -3.24 13.52
N LYS A 141 -0.51 -2.58 14.02
CA LYS A 141 -1.89 -2.83 13.65
C LYS A 141 -2.52 -1.49 13.25
N GLY A 142 -3.02 -1.46 12.02
CA GLY A 142 -3.81 -0.37 11.47
C GLY A 142 -5.20 -0.86 11.07
N ARG A 143 -6.03 0.06 10.61
CA ARG A 143 -7.37 -0.21 10.10
C ARG A 143 -7.47 0.26 8.66
N TYR A 144 -7.86 -0.64 7.77
CA TYR A 144 -8.24 -0.24 6.42
C TYR A 144 -9.53 0.57 6.47
N ARG A 145 -9.64 1.60 5.65
CA ARG A 145 -10.88 2.31 5.39
C ARG A 145 -11.03 2.39 3.89
N ASP A 146 -12.21 2.03 3.39
CA ASP A 146 -12.45 2.15 1.97
C ASP A 146 -12.43 3.63 1.56
N LEU A 147 -11.55 3.95 0.62
CA LEU A 147 -11.43 5.28 0.03
C LEU A 147 -11.68 5.11 -1.45
N PHE A 148 -12.47 6.01 -2.01
CA PHE A 148 -12.79 5.95 -3.42
C PHE A 148 -11.55 6.33 -4.25
N PHE A 149 -10.86 5.33 -4.80
CA PHE A 149 -9.91 5.52 -5.89
C PHE A 149 -9.81 4.26 -6.76
N ASN A 150 -9.49 4.47 -8.03
CA ASN A 150 -9.40 3.42 -9.03
C ASN A 150 -8.08 2.62 -8.87
N THR A 151 -8.21 1.30 -8.74
CA THR A 151 -7.10 0.34 -8.63
C THR A 151 -6.82 -0.42 -9.93
N ASP A 152 -7.64 -0.23 -10.96
CA ASP A 152 -7.57 -0.91 -12.27
C ASP A 152 -6.31 -0.53 -13.07
N MET A 153 -5.58 0.48 -12.60
CA MET A 153 -4.27 0.86 -13.14
C MET A 153 -3.16 -0.14 -12.75
N ILE A 154 -3.43 -1.03 -11.79
CA ILE A 154 -2.55 -2.17 -11.48
C ILE A 154 -2.92 -3.30 -12.43
N THR A 155 -1.95 -3.78 -13.21
CA THR A 155 -2.17 -4.82 -14.21
C THR A 155 -1.57 -6.15 -13.76
N ASP A 156 -2.14 -7.27 -14.20
CA ASP A 156 -1.46 -8.57 -14.04
C ASP A 156 -0.06 -8.51 -14.66
N HIS A 157 0.91 -9.13 -13.97
CA HIS A 157 2.24 -9.35 -14.51
C HIS A 157 2.12 -10.43 -15.59
N LEU A 158 2.05 -10.00 -16.86
CA LEU A 158 2.12 -10.92 -17.99
C LEU A 158 3.54 -11.49 -18.04
N ASN A 159 3.65 -12.80 -17.78
CA ASN A 159 4.83 -13.60 -18.14
C ASN A 159 5.01 -13.63 -19.66
#